data_AF-W2VI91-F1
#
_entry.id   AF-W2VI91-F1
#
_cell.length_a   1.000
_cell.length_b   1.000
_cell.length_c   1.000
_cell.angle_alpha   90.00
_cell.angle_beta   90.00
_cell.angle_gamma   90.00
#
_symmetry.space_group_name_H-M   'P 1'
#
loop_
_entity.id
_entity.type
_entity.pdbx_description
1 polymer ?
#
loop_
_entity_poly.entity_id
_entity_poly.type
_entity_poly.pdbx_seq_one_letter_code
_entity_poly.pdbx_strand_id
1 'polypeptide(L)' 'MIVCIEGSRLGCSYSIVEGKNYIGKNDTMTIQILGYDDIRDKRHAVIAFDMRGLKGTLL' A
#
# COMPACT_ATOMS: atom_id res chain seq x y z
N MET A 1 -3.01 -10.12 -0.47
CA MET A 1 -3.12 -9.47 0.85
C MET A 1 -1.73 -9.13 1.31
N ILE A 2 -1.54 -7.97 1.93
CA ILE A 2 -0.31 -7.59 2.62
C ILE A 2 -0.64 -7.31 4.09
N VAL A 3 0.35 -7.47 4.97
CA VAL A 3 0.22 -7.22 6.41
C VAL A 3 1.31 -6.27 6.84
N CYS A 4 0.96 -5.33 7.71
CA CYS A 4 1.92 -4.46 8.37
C CYS A 4 2.63 -5.24 9.48
N ILE A 5 3.95 -5.38 9.40
CA ILE A 5 4.76 -6.19 10.33
C ILE A 5 5.51 -5.36 11.38
N GLU A 6 5.44 -4.03 11.30
CA GLU A 6 6.08 -3.10 12.23
C GLU A 6 5.38 -1.72 12.22
N GLY A 7 5.69 -0.86 13.19
CA GLY A 7 5.17 0.51 13.25
C GLY A 7 3.72 0.63 13.72
N SER A 8 3.12 1.83 13.53
CA SER A 8 1.83 2.21 14.15
C SER A 8 0.62 1.38 13.73
N ARG A 9 0.73 0.58 12.67
CA ARG A 9 -0.35 -0.26 12.14
C ARG A 9 -0.04 -1.76 12.19
N LEU A 10 0.87 -2.18 13.07
CA LEU A 10 1.26 -3.58 13.25
C LEU A 10 0.03 -4.52 13.30
N GLY A 11 0.05 -5.57 12.49
CA GLY A 11 -1.01 -6.56 12.40
C GLY A 11 -2.19 -6.17 11.51
N CYS A 12 -2.31 -4.91 11.08
CA CYS A 12 -3.32 -4.52 10.10
C CYS A 12 -3.05 -5.16 8.74
N SER A 13 -4.09 -5.70 8.13
CA SER A 13 -4.04 -6.29 6.80
C SER A 13 -4.74 -5.43 5.76
N TYR A 14 -4.23 -5.49 4.53
CA TYR A 14 -4.77 -4.78 3.38
C TYR A 14 -4.99 -5.75 2.22
N SER A 15 -6.20 -5.75 1.70
CA SER A 15 -6.53 -6.46 0.47
C SER A 15 -5.95 -5.70 -0.71
N ILE A 16 -5.25 -6.42 -1.60
CA ILE A 16 -4.79 -5.88 -2.87
C ILE A 16 -5.89 -6.18 -3.88
N VAL A 17 -6.41 -5.13 -4.51
CA VAL A 17 -7.45 -5.24 -5.54
C VAL A 17 -6.84 -5.08 -6.94
N GLU A 18 -7.58 -5.53 -7.95
CA GLU A 18 -7.19 -5.34 -9.36
C GLU A 18 -6.91 -3.86 -9.66
N GLY A 19 -5.86 -3.61 -10.43
CA GLY A 19 -5.41 -2.26 -10.75
C GLY A 19 -4.37 -1.72 -9.77
N LYS A 20 -4.43 -0.42 -9.47
CA LYS A 20 -3.41 0.29 -8.68
C LYS A 20 -3.86 0.48 -7.23
N ASN A 21 -3.02 0.05 -6.30
CA ASN A 21 -3.18 0.20 -4.87
C ASN A 21 -2.11 1.20 -4.40
N TYR A 22 -2.54 2.38 -3.97
CA TYR A 22 -1.62 3.48 -3.65
C TYR A 22 -1.21 3.46 -2.19
N ILE A 23 0.09 3.69 -1.94
CA ILE A 23 0.69 3.73 -0.61
C ILE A 23 1.18 5.15 -0.32
N GLY A 24 0.91 5.69 0.87
CA GLY A 24 1.37 7.01 1.30
C GLY A 24 0.79 7.43 2.66
N LYS A 25 1.12 8.64 3.15
CA LYS A 25 0.63 9.14 4.45
C LYS A 25 -0.80 9.66 4.44
N ASN A 26 -1.27 10.11 3.27
CA ASN A 26 -2.60 10.67 3.13
C ASN A 26 -3.68 9.60 3.35
N ASP A 27 -4.77 9.97 4.00
CA ASP A 27 -5.90 9.10 4.33
C ASP A 27 -6.68 8.60 3.11
N THR A 28 -6.54 9.24 1.95
CA THR A 28 -7.11 8.78 0.67
C THR A 28 -6.31 7.66 -0.01
N MET A 29 -5.17 7.26 0.54
CA MET A 29 -4.37 6.15 0.01
C MET A 29 -5.04 4.80 0.31
N THR A 30 -4.87 3.82 -0.59
CA THR A 30 -5.35 2.45 -0.37
C THR A 30 -4.70 1.83 0.87
N ILE A 31 -3.41 2.12 1.08
CA ILE A 31 -2.64 1.71 2.25
C ILE A 31 -2.02 2.97 2.84
N GLN A 32 -2.51 3.36 4.01
CA GLN A 32 -1.98 4.52 4.73
C GLN A 32 -0.82 4.13 5.64
N ILE A 33 0.31 4.84 5.52
CA ILE A 33 1.46 4.73 6.43
C ILE A 33 1.48 5.93 7.38
N LEU A 34 1.67 5.69 8.67
CA LEU A 34 1.68 6.72 9.72
C LEU A 34 2.99 6.69 10.49
N GLY A 35 3.47 7.84 10.96
CA GLY A 35 4.62 7.93 11.86
C GLY A 35 6.00 7.98 11.19
N TYR A 36 6.06 8.11 9.86
CA TYR A 36 7.30 8.19 9.10
C TYR A 36 7.35 9.50 8.29
N ASP A 37 8.47 10.21 8.33
CA ASP A 37 8.62 11.53 7.70
C ASP A 37 9.19 11.48 6.27
N ASP A 38 9.90 10.41 5.94
CA ASP A 38 10.48 10.13 4.62
C ASP A 38 9.46 9.58 3.61
N ILE A 39 8.31 9.11 4.09
CA ILE A 39 7.20 8.65 3.25
C ILE A 39 6.46 9.85 2.67
N ARG A 40 6.20 9.80 1.36
CA ARG A 40 5.45 10.86 0.66
C ARG A 40 3.98 10.81 1.05
N ASP A 41 3.33 11.98 1.09
CA ASP A 41 1.89 12.08 1.39
C ASP A 41 1.04 11.25 0.44
N LYS A 42 1.29 11.36 -0.87
CA LYS A 42 0.53 10.64 -1.91
C LYS A 42 1.49 9.86 -2.80
N ARG A 43 1.09 8.64 -3.15
CA ARG A 43 1.78 7.77 -4.12
C ARG A 43 3.28 7.65 -3.87
N HIS A 44 3.66 7.40 -2.61
CA HIS A 44 5.03 7.08 -2.26
C HIS A 44 5.49 5.81 -2.97
N ALA A 45 4.62 4.80 -3.00
CA ALA A 45 4.77 3.57 -3.78
C ALA A 45 3.40 3.13 -4.32
N VAL A 46 3.40 2.26 -5.33
CA VAL A 46 2.18 1.69 -5.90
C VAL A 46 2.33 0.17 -6.06
N ILE A 47 1.35 -0.59 -5.58
CA ILE A 47 1.22 -2.00 -5.93
C ILE A 47 0.21 -2.10 -7.08
N ALA A 48 0.69 -2.45 -8.27
CA ALA A 48 -0.15 -2.80 -9.40
C ALA A 48 -0.43 -4.30 -9.38
N PHE A 49 -1.70 -4.69 -9.46
CA PHE A 49 -2.09 -6.09 -9.57
C PHE A 49 -2.89 -6.31 -10.86
N ASP A 50 -2.35 -7.17 -11.73
CA ASP A 50 -3.04 -7.65 -12.92
C ASP A 50 -3.72 -8.98 -12.60
N MET A 51 -5.06 -8.98 -12.61
CA MET A 51 -5.86 -10.17 -12.33
C MET A 51 -5.80 -11.20 -13.47
N ARG A 52 -5.55 -10.76 -14.72
CA ARG A 52 -5.45 -11.66 -15.87
C ARG A 52 -4.17 -12.48 -15.80
N GLY A 53 -3.06 -11.82 -15.51
CA GLY A 53 -1.74 -12.45 -15.35
C GLY A 53 -1.46 -12.97 -13.95
N LEU A 54 -2.37 -12.75 -12.98
CA LEU A 54 -2.17 -13.01 -11.54
C LEU A 54 -0.83 -12.46 -11.02
N LYS A 55 -0.43 -11.29 -11.50
CA LYS A 55 0.89 -10.70 -11.25
C LYS A 55 0.77 -9.40 -10.47
N GLY A 56 1.42 -9.37 -9.32
CA GLY A 56 1.68 -8.14 -8.57
C GLY A 56 3.01 -7.50 -9.01
N THR A 57 3.07 -6.18 -9.10
CA THR A 57 4.29 -5.40 -9.35
C THR A 57 4.31 -4.21 -8.40
N LEU A 58 5.44 -4.02 -7.71
CA LEU A 58 5.72 -2.82 -6.93
C LEU A 58 6.37 -1.78 -7.85
N LEU A 59 5.83 -0.56 -7.85
CA LEU A 59 6.24 0.57 -8.67
C LEU A 59 6.59 1.78 -7.79
#